data_AF-A0A2W7S0R9-F1
#
_entry.id   AF-A0A2W7S0R9-F1
#
_cell.length_a   1.000
_cell.length_b   1.000
_cell.length_c   1.000
_cell.angle_alpha   90.00
_cell.angle_beta   90.00
_cell.angle_gamma   90.00
#
_symmetry.space_group_name_H-M   'P 1'
#
loop_
_entity.id
_entity.type
_entity.pdbx_description
1 polymer ?
#
loop_
_entity_poly.entity_id
_entity_poly.type
_entity_poly.pdbx_seq_one_letter_code
_entity_poly.pdbx_strand_id
1 'polypeptide(L)'
;MKWTDHSDKTLLQRSFLFGITGFVLCMLSLLNTQFQVLQAPMGPLNGVGLALQFVGLSLAVLVIRKRKLDPEIKEKAKKMILILAVGLLFFILTL
;
A
#
# COMPACT_ATOMS: atom_id res chain seq x y z
N MET A 1 -9.56 17.75 -11.13
CA MET A 1 -9.55 17.76 -9.64
C MET A 1 -8.23 17.17 -9.16
N LYS A 2 -7.45 17.88 -8.35
CA LYS A 2 -6.22 17.33 -7.74
C LYS A 2 -6.62 16.27 -6.70
N TRP A 3 -6.47 14.99 -7.03
CA TRP A 3 -6.81 13.85 -6.15
C TRP A 3 -6.05 13.84 -4.80
N THR A 4 -4.98 14.62 -4.72
CA THR A 4 -4.12 14.82 -3.55
C THR A 4 -4.57 16.01 -2.67
N ASP A 5 -5.54 16.79 -3.11
CA ASP A 5 -6.00 18.02 -2.44
C ASP A 5 -7.25 17.72 -1.60
N HIS A 6 -7.09 16.78 -0.66
CA HIS A 6 -8.13 16.35 0.29
C HIS A 6 -7.59 16.45 1.72
N SER A 7 -8.51 16.30 2.68
CA SER A 7 -8.16 16.28 4.10
C SER A 7 -7.10 15.20 4.40
N ASP A 8 -6.22 15.48 5.36
CA ASP A 8 -5.12 14.57 5.71
C ASP A 8 -5.64 13.20 6.17
N LYS A 9 -6.78 13.19 6.88
CA LYS A 9 -7.46 11.97 7.31
C LYS A 9 -7.93 11.14 6.11
N THR A 10 -8.54 11.77 5.11
CA THR A 10 -9.01 11.08 3.89
C THR A 10 -7.86 10.53 3.08
N LEU A 11 -6.75 11.28 2.94
CA LEU A 11 -5.56 10.81 2.24
C LEU A 11 -4.95 9.59 2.93
N LEU A 12 -4.88 9.62 4.27
CA LEU A 12 -4.36 8.51 5.05
C LEU A 12 -5.29 7.28 4.95
N GLN A 13 -6.60 7.47 5.01
CA GLN A 13 -7.55 6.36 4.84
C GLN A 13 -7.46 5.73 3.44
N ARG A 14 -7.29 6.54 2.39
CA ARG A 14 -7.07 6.04 1.02
C ARG A 14 -5.75 5.31 0.90
N SER A 15 -4.68 5.85 1.48
CA SER A 15 -3.38 5.21 1.53
C SER A 15 -3.45 3.82 2.17
N PHE A 16 -4.20 3.68 3.27
CA PHE A 16 -4.48 2.40 3.90
C PHE A 16 -5.26 1.46 2.98
N LEU A 17 -6.31 1.95 2.33
CA LEU A 17 -7.14 1.17 1.41
C LEU A 17 -6.32 0.61 0.24
N PHE A 18 -5.51 1.46 -0.40
CA PHE A 18 -4.62 1.03 -1.49
C PHE A 18 -3.56 0.05 -1.00
N GLY A 19 -2.98 0.31 0.16
CA GLY A 19 -1.99 -0.55 0.78
C GLY A 19 -2.50 -1.94 1.12
N ILE A 20 -3.65 -2.06 1.80
CA ILE A 20 -4.23 -3.35 2.17
C ILE A 20 -4.74 -4.11 0.95
N THR A 21 -5.31 -3.41 -0.03
CA THR A 21 -5.78 -4.06 -1.27
C THR A 21 -4.60 -4.65 -2.03
N GLY A 22 -3.50 -3.90 -2.17
CA GLY A 22 -2.28 -4.39 -2.78
C GLY A 22 -1.63 -5.53 -1.98
N PHE A 23 -1.67 -5.48 -0.65
CA PHE A 23 -1.22 -6.56 0.23
C PHE A 23 -2.00 -7.85 -0.02
N VAL A 24 -3.33 -7.79 -0.04
CA VAL A 24 -4.20 -8.94 -0.26
C VAL A 24 -3.98 -9.53 -1.66
N LEU A 25 -3.86 -8.70 -2.69
CA LEU A 25 -3.59 -9.16 -4.06
C LEU A 25 -2.25 -9.92 -4.17
N CYS A 26 -1.18 -9.35 -3.62
CA CYS A 26 0.13 -10.01 -3.59
C CYS A 26 0.10 -11.29 -2.75
N MET A 27 -0.60 -11.31 -1.62
CA MET A 27 -0.72 -12.49 -0.77
C MET A 27 -1.51 -13.62 -1.46
N LEU A 28 -2.63 -13.30 -2.11
CA LEU A 28 -3.40 -14.29 -2.89
C LEU A 28 -2.57 -14.87 -4.04
N SER A 29 -1.81 -14.03 -4.72
CA SER A 29 -0.89 -14.45 -5.77
C SER A 29 0.19 -15.41 -5.28
N LEU A 30 0.79 -15.09 -4.13
CA LEU A 30 1.82 -15.91 -3.49
C LEU A 30 1.25 -17.26 -3.04
N LEU A 31 0.07 -17.25 -2.43
CA LEU A 31 -0.64 -18.49 -2.06
C LEU A 31 -0.95 -19.34 -3.30
N ASN A 32 -1.43 -18.74 -4.38
CA ASN A 32 -1.74 -19.48 -5.59
C ASN A 32 -0.50 -20.08 -6.24
N THR A 33 0.66 -19.41 -6.15
CA THR A 33 1.94 -19.93 -6.64
C THR A 33 2.35 -21.20 -5.89
N GLN A 34 2.06 -21.29 -4.59
CA GLN A 34 2.39 -22.45 -3.75
C GLN A 34 1.38 -23.60 -3.88
N PHE A 35 0.07 -23.30 -3.87
CA PHE A 35 -0.99 -24.31 -3.85
C PHE A 35 -1.50 -24.70 -5.25
N GLN A 36 -1.13 -23.96 -6.30
CA GLN A 36 -1.53 -24.18 -7.70
C GLN A 36 -3.05 -24.35 -7.90
N VAL A 37 -3.86 -23.65 -7.09
CA VAL A 37 -5.33 -23.76 -7.12
C VAL A 37 -5.92 -23.22 -8.44
N LEU A 38 -5.32 -22.17 -9.00
CA LEU A 38 -5.67 -21.61 -10.31
C LEU A 38 -4.46 -21.62 -11.25
N GLN A 39 -4.66 -22.16 -12.45
CA GLN A 39 -3.72 -22.05 -13.58
C GLN A 39 -3.91 -20.70 -14.29
N ALA A 40 -3.58 -19.61 -13.62
CA ALA A 40 -3.63 -18.26 -14.19
C ALA A 40 -2.25 -17.59 -14.10
N PRO A 41 -1.87 -16.76 -15.09
CA PRO A 41 -0.64 -15.98 -15.02
C PRO A 41 -0.73 -14.98 -13.87
N MET A 42 0.02 -15.22 -12.80
CA MET A 42 0.01 -14.41 -11.58
C MET A 42 0.90 -13.15 -11.66
N GLY A 43 1.74 -13.04 -12.70
CA GLY A 43 2.62 -11.88 -12.93
C GLY A 43 1.88 -10.53 -12.97
N PRO A 44 0.81 -10.38 -13.77
CA PRO A 44 0.01 -9.15 -13.77
C PRO A 44 -0.62 -8.83 -12.40
N LEU A 45 -1.08 -9.85 -11.67
CA LEU A 45 -1.68 -9.68 -10.34
C LEU A 45 -0.65 -9.14 -9.34
N ASN A 46 0.57 -9.67 -9.38
CA ASN A 46 1.71 -9.17 -8.60
C ASN A 46 2.05 -7.72 -8.94
N GLY A 47 2.13 -7.40 -10.24
CA GLY A 47 2.41 -6.04 -10.69
C GLY A 47 1.37 -5.03 -10.20
N VAL A 48 0.08 -5.37 -10.30
CA VAL A 48 -1.01 -4.52 -9.80
C VAL A 48 -0.96 -4.41 -8.27
N GLY A 49 -0.73 -5.51 -7.55
CA GLY A 49 -0.62 -5.51 -6.09
C GLY A 49 0.52 -4.63 -5.59
N LEU A 50 1.70 -4.74 -6.20
CA LEU A 50 2.86 -3.89 -5.90
C LEU A 50 2.60 -2.43 -6.24
N ALA A 51 2.01 -2.14 -7.41
CA ALA A 51 1.66 -0.79 -7.81
C ALA A 51 0.69 -0.13 -6.81
N LEU A 52 -0.33 -0.85 -6.34
CA LEU A 52 -1.26 -0.39 -5.31
C LEU A 52 -0.54 -0.11 -3.98
N GLN A 53 0.42 -0.94 -3.58
CA GLN A 53 1.22 -0.69 -2.38
C GLN A 53 2.12 0.55 -2.52
N PHE A 54 2.74 0.77 -3.69
CA PHE A 54 3.50 1.99 -3.97
C PHE A 54 2.62 3.25 -3.94
N VAL A 55 1.40 3.18 -4.48
CA VAL A 55 0.41 4.26 -4.38
C VAL A 55 0.02 4.50 -2.93
N GLY A 56 -0.25 3.43 -2.17
CA GLY A 56 -0.51 3.53 -0.73
C GLY A 56 0.63 4.23 0.00
N LEU A 57 1.86 3.76 -0.17
CA LEU A 57 3.05 4.31 0.50
C LEU A 57 3.30 5.78 0.12
N SER A 58 3.20 6.12 -1.17
CA SER A 58 3.40 7.49 -1.64
C SER A 58 2.38 8.47 -1.05
N LEU A 59 1.12 8.07 -0.90
CA LEU A 59 0.09 8.88 -0.24
C LEU A 59 0.41 9.11 1.25
N ALA A 60 0.89 8.11 1.98
CA ALA A 60 1.29 8.27 3.38
C ALA A 60 2.50 9.21 3.52
N VAL A 61 3.47 9.11 2.61
CA VAL A 61 4.63 10.01 2.53
C VAL A 61 4.22 11.44 2.16
N LEU A 62 3.22 11.62 1.30
CA LEU A 62 2.67 12.94 1.01
C LEU A 62 2.02 13.57 2.24
N VAL A 63 1.27 12.78 3.02
CA VAL A 63 0.66 13.25 4.28
C VAL A 63 1.73 13.68 5.28
N ILE A 64 2.77 12.89 5.51
CA ILE A 64 3.80 13.25 6.51
C ILE A 64 4.66 14.47 6.11
N ARG A 65 4.76 14.77 4.81
CA ARG A 65 5.53 15.92 4.28
C ARG A 65 4.80 17.26 4.41
N LYS A 66 3.50 17.28 4.73
CA LYS A 66 2.77 18.55 4.93
C LYS A 66 3.25 19.25 6.21
N ARG A 67 3.46 20.57 6.15
CA ARG A 67 4.09 21.37 7.22
C ARG A 67 3.24 21.53 8.48
N LYS A 68 1.91 21.61 8.35
CA LYS A 68 0.97 21.75 9.47
C LYS A 68 0.20 20.44 9.62
N LEU A 69 0.67 19.54 10.48
CA LEU A 69 -0.04 18.31 10.83
C LEU A 69 -0.32 18.26 12.31
N ASP A 70 -1.51 17.76 12.63
CA ASP A 70 -1.83 17.30 13.97
C ASP A 70 -0.86 16.18 14.38
N PRO A 71 -0.27 16.22 15.59
CA PRO A 71 0.61 15.16 16.09
C PRO A 71 -0.02 13.76 16.02
N GLU A 72 -1.33 13.63 16.19
CA GLU A 72 -2.01 12.33 16.11
C GLU A 72 -1.97 11.75 14.68
N ILE A 73 -2.22 12.60 13.67
CA ILE A 73 -2.18 12.20 12.26
C ILE A 73 -0.74 11.88 11.84
N LYS A 74 0.24 12.62 12.37
CA LYS A 74 1.66 12.38 12.09
C LYS A 74 2.11 11.00 12.58
N GLU A 75 1.70 10.60 13.78
CA GLU A 75 2.01 9.26 14.32
C GLU A 75 1.33 8.14 13.53
N LYS A 76 0.06 8.33 13.15
CA LYS A 76 -0.64 7.37 12.27
C LYS A 76 0.06 7.24 10.91
N ALA A 77 0.48 8.35 10.31
CA ALA A 77 1.21 8.34 9.05
C ALA A 77 2.54 7.58 9.13
N LYS A 78 3.33 7.79 10.19
CA LYS A 78 4.59 7.03 10.40
C LYS A 78 4.35 5.53 10.51
N LYS A 79 3.38 5.11 11.34
CA LYS A 79 3.04 3.69 11.51
C LYS A 79 2.62 3.07 10.18
N MET A 80 1.85 3.80 9.39
CA MET A 80 1.38 3.30 8.10
C MET A 80 2.49 3.20 7.06
N ILE A 81 3.40 4.19 6.99
CA ILE A 81 4.61 4.11 6.17
C ILE A 81 5.43 2.88 6.56
N LEU A 82 5.62 2.64 7.86
CA LEU A 82 6.39 1.50 8.34
C LEU A 82 5.77 0.17 7.91
N ILE A 83 4.46 -0.02 8.13
CA ILE A 83 3.76 -1.25 7.76
C ILE A 83 3.78 -1.47 6.24
N LEU A 84 3.49 -0.42 5.45
CA LEU A 84 3.48 -0.51 4.00
C LEU A 84 4.88 -0.74 3.42
N ALA A 85 5.92 -0.10 3.98
CA ALA A 85 7.28 -0.30 3.52
C ALA A 85 7.78 -1.72 3.82
N VAL A 86 7.52 -2.24 5.03
CA VAL A 86 7.90 -3.61 5.41
C VAL A 86 7.16 -4.62 4.54
N GLY A 87 5.85 -4.45 4.34
CA GLY A 87 5.07 -5.31 3.47
C GLY A 87 5.55 -5.29 2.02
N LEU A 88 5.81 -4.10 1.48
CA LEU A 88 6.31 -3.93 0.11
C LEU A 88 7.67 -4.61 -0.07
N LEU A 89 8.61 -4.42 0.87
CA LEU A 89 9.91 -5.09 0.82
C LEU A 89 9.76 -6.61 0.89
N PHE A 90 8.89 -7.13 1.75
CA PHE A 90 8.61 -8.56 1.81
C PHE A 90 8.16 -9.11 0.45
N PHE A 91 7.18 -8.47 -0.20
CA PHE A 91 6.69 -8.95 -1.49
C PHE A 91 7.69 -8.78 -2.62
N ILE A 92 8.47 -7.70 -2.66
CA ILE A 92 9.55 -7.51 -3.66
C ILE A 92 10.61 -8.61 -3.54
N LEU A 93 10.92 -9.06 -2.33
CA LEU A 93 11.95 -10.08 -2.09
C LEU A 93 11.41 -11.51 -2.29
N THR A 94 10.10 -11.72 -2.29
CA THR A 94 9.49 -13.05 -2.28
C THR A 94 8.78 -13.43 -3.59
N LEU A 95 8.22 -12.45 -4.31
CA LEU A 95 7.56 -12.65 -5.61
C LEU A 95 8.56 -12.67 -6.77
#